data_AF-A0A950H975-F1
#
_entry.id   AF-A0A950H975-F1
#
_cell.length_a   1.000
_cell.length_b   1.000
_cell.length_c   1.000
_cell.angle_alpha   90.00
_cell.angle_beta   90.00
_cell.angle_gamma   90.00
#
_symmetry.space_group_name_H-M   'P 1'
#
loop_
_entity.id
_entity.type
_entity.pdbx_description
1 polymer ?
#
loop_
_entity_poly.entity_id
_entity_poly.type
_entity_poly.pdbx_seq_one_letter_code
_entity_poly.pdbx_strand_id
1 'polypeptide(L)'
;MKNSEWKIYRTRFLVRAKQLTAPLVFVDVLGREHRGNKGDYLMEFSDGNRRIAPRVYFEDVYVAMEGLADDWPQVSRPAWPIEQSRAIGTSRRVLVS
;
A
#
# COMPACT_ATOMS: atom_id res chain seq x y z
N MET A 1 20.58 -2.38 -19.66
CA MET A 1 19.52 -1.50 -19.11
C MET A 1 19.12 -2.08 -17.77
N LYS A 2 19.34 -1.38 -16.66
CA LYS A 2 18.93 -1.89 -15.33
C LYS A 2 17.41 -1.77 -15.25
N ASN A 3 16.71 -2.90 -15.23
CA ASN A 3 15.29 -2.92 -14.93
C ASN A 3 15.14 -2.37 -13.50
N SER A 4 14.36 -1.31 -13.31
CA SER A 4 14.14 -0.72 -12.01
C SER A 4 13.25 -1.65 -11.19
N GLU A 5 13.87 -2.43 -10.32
CA GLU A 5 13.19 -3.37 -9.45
C GLU A 5 12.37 -2.64 -8.37
N TRP A 6 11.26 -3.26 -7.96
CA TRP A 6 10.48 -2.77 -6.83
C TRP A 6 11.22 -3.07 -5.53
N LYS A 7 11.30 -2.06 -4.66
CA LYS A 7 11.84 -2.20 -3.31
C LYS A 7 10.80 -1.76 -2.31
N ILE A 8 10.83 -2.34 -1.12
CA ILE A 8 9.98 -1.92 -0.01
C ILE A 8 10.71 -0.84 0.79
N TYR A 9 9.97 0.17 1.21
CA TYR A 9 10.45 1.28 2.01
C TYR A 9 9.53 1.45 3.23
N ARG A 10 10.10 1.81 4.38
CA ARG A 10 9.32 2.17 5.57
C ARG A 10 9.26 3.67 5.76
N THR A 11 8.08 4.14 6.13
CA THR A 11 7.91 5.37 6.92
C THR A 11 6.96 5.06 8.07
N ARG A 12 6.05 5.99 8.42
CA ARG A 12 4.81 5.67 9.14
C ARG A 12 3.92 4.65 8.42
N PHE A 13 4.10 4.48 7.10
CA PHE A 13 3.39 3.49 6.30
C PHE A 13 4.38 2.64 5.48
N LEU A 14 3.99 1.41 5.15
CA LEU A 14 4.75 0.54 4.25
C LEU A 14 4.41 0.89 2.80
N VAL A 15 5.44 1.14 1.99
CA VAL A 15 5.28 1.40 0.55
C VAL A 15 6.25 0.56 -0.25
N ARG A 16 5.89 0.20 -1.48
CA ARG A 16 6.88 -0.26 -2.47
C ARG A 16 7.09 0.83 -3.49
N ALA A 17 8.32 0.99 -3.94
CA ALA A 17 8.62 1.95 -4.99
C ALA A 17 9.65 1.39 -5.97
N LYS A 18 9.56 1.86 -7.21
CA LYS A 18 10.59 1.67 -8.23
C LYS A 18 10.96 3.00 -8.86
N GLN A 19 12.23 3.16 -9.18
CA GLN A 19 12.71 4.36 -9.87
C GLN A 19 12.29 4.33 -11.33
N LEU A 20 11.80 5.45 -11.85
CA LEU A 20 11.42 5.60 -13.24
C LEU A 20 12.65 5.65 -14.14
N THR A 21 12.71 4.76 -15.12
CA THR A 21 13.78 4.74 -16.14
C THR A 21 13.49 5.66 -17.33
N ALA A 22 12.22 6.08 -17.47
CA ALA A 22 11.71 7.00 -18.48
C ALA A 22 10.57 7.84 -17.88
N PRO A 23 10.20 8.99 -18.47
CA PRO A 23 9.03 9.75 -18.03
C PRO A 23 7.76 8.91 -18.04
N LEU A 24 6.90 9.12 -17.04
CA LEU A 24 5.64 8.40 -16.87
C LEU A 24 4.51 9.39 -16.58
N VAL A 25 3.37 9.17 -17.23
CA VAL A 25 2.13 9.90 -16.95
C VAL A 25 1.01 8.88 -16.76
N PHE A 26 0.20 9.03 -15.72
CA PHE A 26 -1.01 8.24 -15.54
C PHE A 26 -2.07 9.04 -14.79
N VAL A 27 -3.33 8.59 -14.90
CA VAL A 27 -4.46 9.14 -14.14
C VAL A 27 -4.85 8.13 -13.08
N ASP A 28 -4.99 8.57 -11.83
CA ASP A 28 -5.42 7.69 -10.74
C ASP A 28 -6.95 7.47 -10.72
N VAL A 29 -7.42 6.62 -9.81
CA VAL A 29 -8.86 6.30 -9.67
C VAL A 29 -9.73 7.50 -9.28
N LEU A 30 -9.12 8.59 -8.81
CA LEU A 30 -9.80 9.83 -8.47
C LEU A 30 -9.75 10.85 -9.63
N GLY A 31 -9.25 10.46 -10.80
CA GLY A 31 -9.15 11.33 -11.96
C GLY A 31 -7.99 12.32 -11.91
N ARG A 32 -7.02 12.15 -10.99
CA ARG A 32 -5.87 13.07 -10.90
C ARG A 32 -4.74 12.60 -11.80
N GLU A 33 -4.21 13.51 -12.59
CA GLU A 33 -3.01 13.26 -13.38
C GLU A 33 -1.75 13.27 -12.49
N HIS A 34 -0.94 12.23 -12.63
CA HIS A 34 0.37 12.10 -12.04
C HIS A 34 1.42 12.10 -13.15
N ARG A 35 2.44 12.94 -13.01
CA ARG A 35 3.54 13.06 -13.97
C ARG A 35 4.88 12.91 -13.27
N GLY A 36 5.77 12.12 -13.85
CA GLY A 36 7.12 11.87 -13.34
C GLY A 36 8.15 11.86 -14.45
N ASN A 37 9.36 12.25 -14.10
CA ASN A 37 10.52 12.20 -14.98
C ASN A 37 11.37 10.96 -14.70
N LYS A 38 12.33 10.70 -15.59
CA LYS A 38 13.38 9.71 -15.33
C LYS A 38 14.11 10.06 -14.03
N GLY A 39 14.22 9.10 -13.12
CA GLY A 39 14.85 9.24 -11.81
C GLY A 39 13.87 9.45 -10.66
N ASP A 40 12.64 9.89 -10.93
CA ASP A 40 11.57 9.95 -9.92
C ASP A 40 11.10 8.55 -9.55
N TYR A 41 10.29 8.44 -8.50
CA TYR A 41 9.83 7.15 -7.98
C TYR A 41 8.34 6.97 -8.21
N LEU A 42 7.97 5.84 -8.82
CA LEU A 42 6.60 5.34 -8.77
C LEU A 42 6.43 4.56 -7.47
N MET A 43 5.51 5.02 -6.62
CA MET A 43 5.17 4.41 -5.35
C MET A 43 3.83 3.71 -5.43
N GLU A 44 3.72 2.59 -4.72
CA GLU A 44 2.46 1.92 -4.41
C GLU A 44 2.35 1.72 -2.90
N PHE A 45 1.22 2.16 -2.36
CA PHE A 45 0.86 1.99 -0.95
C PHE A 45 0.18 0.64 -0.76
N SER A 46 0.17 0.14 0.48
CA SER A 46 -0.49 -1.14 0.81
C SER A 46 -1.99 -1.16 0.51
N ASP A 47 -2.64 0.00 0.40
CA ASP A 47 -4.05 0.13 0.01
C ASP A 47 -4.28 0.08 -1.51
N GLY A 48 -3.23 -0.12 -2.30
CA GLY A 48 -3.27 -0.19 -3.77
C GLY A 48 -3.20 1.18 -4.46
N ASN A 49 -3.14 2.29 -3.71
CA ASN A 49 -2.97 3.61 -4.30
C ASN A 49 -1.57 3.78 -4.89
N ARG A 50 -1.49 4.43 -6.05
CA ARG A 50 -0.23 4.75 -6.73
C ARG A 50 0.00 6.25 -6.79
N ARG A 51 1.26 6.67 -6.63
CA ARG A 51 1.69 8.06 -6.72
C ARG A 51 3.11 8.17 -7.29
N ILE A 52 3.45 9.33 -7.82
CA ILE A 52 4.83 9.66 -8.19
C ILE A 52 5.42 10.59 -7.14
N ALA A 53 6.62 10.29 -6.65
CA ALA A 53 7.41 11.16 -5.79
C ALA A 53 8.67 11.63 -6.53
N PRO A 54 9.01 12.94 -6.46
CA PRO A 54 10.29 13.43 -6.94
C PRO A 54 11.44 12.75 -6.21
N ARG A 55 12.53 12.46 -6.94
CA ARG A 55 13.71 11.77 -6.39
C ARG A 55 14.22 12.36 -5.07
N VAL A 56 14.40 13.69 -5.03
CA VAL A 56 14.99 14.41 -3.89
C VAL A 56 14.19 14.17 -2.61
N TYR A 57 12.86 14.26 -2.69
CA TYR A 57 12.01 14.03 -1.51
C TYR A 57 11.90 12.56 -1.15
N PHE A 58 11.91 11.68 -2.15
CA PHE A 58 11.79 10.25 -1.90
C PHE A 58 13.01 9.70 -1.16
N GLU A 59 14.21 10.01 -1.65
CA GLU A 59 15.46 9.51 -1.05
C GLU A 59 15.75 10.12 0.33
N ASP A 60 15.22 11.32 0.61
CA ASP A 60 15.35 11.98 1.92
C ASP A 60 14.41 11.39 2.98
N VAL A 61 13.18 11.01 2.60
CA VAL A 61 12.14 10.60 3.53
C VAL A 61 12.04 9.07 3.69
N TYR A 62 12.43 8.30 2.68
CA TYR A 62 12.16 6.86 2.63
C TYR A 62 13.44 6.03 2.75
N VAL A 63 13.47 5.15 3.76
CA VAL A 63 14.56 4.19 3.96
C VAL A 63 14.17 2.84 3.35
N ALA A 64 15.02 2.34 2.45
CA ALA A 64 14.84 1.03 1.83
C ALA A 64 14.98 -0.09 2.87
N MET A 65 14.08 -1.07 2.80
CA MET A 65 14.21 -2.32 3.55
C MET A 65 14.91 -3.34 2.70
N GLU A 66 16.14 -3.67 3.09
CA GLU A 66 16.88 -4.75 2.46
C GLU A 66 16.23 -6.11 2.77
N GLY A 67 16.21 -7.00 1.77
CA GLY A 67 15.75 -8.38 1.92
C GLY A 67 14.23 -8.61 1.92
N LEU A 68 13.41 -7.58 1.70
CA LEU A 68 11.93 -7.69 1.77
C LEU A 68 11.22 -7.47 0.43
N ALA A 69 11.93 -7.27 -0.67
CA ALA A 69 11.31 -7.00 -1.98
C ALA A 69 10.27 -8.07 -2.39
N ASP A 70 10.50 -9.33 -2.01
CA ASP A 70 9.61 -10.46 -2.29
C ASP A 70 8.42 -10.59 -1.33
N ASP A 71 8.46 -9.92 -0.17
CA ASP A 71 7.45 -10.01 0.91
C ASP A 71 6.49 -8.81 0.90
N TRP A 72 6.28 -8.19 -0.26
CA TRP A 72 5.28 -7.12 -0.38
C TRP A 72 3.90 -7.70 -0.06
N PRO A 73 3.19 -7.17 0.95
CA PRO A 73 1.88 -7.70 1.30
C PRO A 73 0.98 -7.57 0.07
N GLN A 74 0.65 -8.70 -0.52
CA GLN A 74 -0.47 -8.77 -1.44
C GLN A 74 -1.67 -8.50 -0.54
N VAL A 75 -2.04 -7.24 -0.39
CA VAL A 75 -3.32 -6.87 0.22
C VAL A 75 -4.38 -7.27 -0.81
N SER A 76 -4.58 -8.58 -0.97
CA SER A 76 -5.91 -9.14 -1.07
C SER A 76 -6.66 -8.43 0.01
N ARG A 77 -7.57 -7.50 -0.35
CA ARG A 77 -8.59 -7.04 0.58
C ARG A 77 -9.02 -8.28 1.34
N PRO A 78 -8.83 -8.37 2.67
CA PRO A 78 -9.55 -9.40 3.37
C PRO A 78 -10.99 -9.15 2.95
N ALA A 79 -11.63 -10.16 2.36
CA ALA A 79 -13.08 -10.24 2.39
C ALA A 79 -13.40 -10.40 3.87
N TRP A 80 -13.30 -9.32 4.64
CA TRP A 80 -13.77 -9.30 6.00
C TRP A 80 -15.24 -9.62 5.84
N PRO A 81 -15.73 -10.78 6.33
CA PRO A 81 -17.15 -10.88 6.50
C PRO A 81 -17.44 -9.79 7.52
N ILE A 82 -18.26 -8.81 7.15
CA ILE A 82 -18.97 -8.04 8.16
C ILE A 82 -19.88 -9.06 8.84
N GLU A 83 -19.31 -9.89 9.73
CA GLU A 83 -20.07 -10.75 10.62
C GLU A 83 -20.67 -9.79 11.62
N GLN A 84 -21.90 -9.38 11.29
CA GLN A 84 -22.74 -8.57 12.15
C GLN A 84 -22.72 -9.21 13.53
N SER A 85 -22.19 -8.44 14.47
CA SER A 85 -22.31 -8.62 15.91
C SER A 85 -23.53 -9.45 16.29
N ARG A 86 -23.30 -10.73 16.62
CA ARG A 86 -24.26 -11.54 17.36
C ARG A 86 -24.41 -10.84 18.71
N ALA A 87 -25.48 -10.05 18.82
CA ALA A 87 -25.89 -9.46 20.08
C ALA A 87 -25.95 -10.57 21.13
N ILE A 88 -25.18 -10.39 22.20
CA ILE A 88 -25.23 -11.22 23.40
C ILE A 88 -26.60 -10.97 24.03
N GLY A 89 -27.60 -11.72 23.55
CA GLY A 89 -28.95 -11.76 24.06
C GLY A 89 -29.04 -12.77 25.19
N THR A 90 -28.85 -12.28 26.40
CA THR A 90 -29.14 -12.92 27.69
C THR A 90 -30.39 -13.81 27.64
N SER A 91 -30.26 -15.11 27.88
CA SER A 91 -31.40 -15.96 28.21
C SER A 91 -31.18 -16.57 29.60
N ARG A 92 -31.78 -15.94 30.61
CA ARG A 92 -31.90 -16.50 31.96
C ARG A 92 -32.76 -17.74 31.88
N ARG A 93 -32.18 -18.91 32.20
CA ARG A 93 -32.94 -20.12 32.54
C ARG A 93 -33.48 -19.92 33.97
N VAL A 94 -34.79 -19.77 34.11
CA VAL A 94 -35.47 -19.99 35.40
C VAL A 94 -35.90 -21.46 35.41
N LEU A 95 -35.28 -22.23 36.31
CA LEU A 95 -35.79 -23.52 36.77
C LEU A 95 -36.68 -23.22 37.99
N VAL A 96 -37.92 -23.71 37.98
CA VAL A 96 -38.65 -24.02 39.23
C VAL A 96 -39.28 -25.39 39.05
N SER A 97 -39.04 -26.21 40.08
CA SER A 97 -39.46 -27.61 40.28
C SER A 97 -40.96 -27.78 40.46
#